data_AF-A0A124G3Z3-F1
#
_entry.id   AF-A0A124G3Z3-F1
#
_cell.length_a   1.000
_cell.length_b   1.000
_cell.length_c   1.000
_cell.angle_alpha   90.00
_cell.angle_beta   90.00
_cell.angle_gamma   90.00
#
_symmetry.space_group_name_H-M   'P 1'
#
loop_
_entity.id
_entity.type
_entity.pdbx_description
1 polymer ?
#
loop_
_entity_poly.entity_id
_entity_poly.type
_entity_poly.pdbx_seq_one_letter_code
_entity_poly.pdbx_strand_id
1 'polypeptide(L)'
;KSLMDIAVDLYRIKRRWMSLIRANGRMPFAMQRPKDPNTGERGAVAVDLEGLVYTIGVVGVNEMVQHFTGHQLHESKEAFRLAVRAMTELEMYSRELSKKHNMTIALARTPAETTGQRFAVADLLDERFRDHALKVIKGDADKALDMLGTTLDLPIYYTNGTHVTPAAPVSLTKRIEIEHIFFPIVDGGNIFHVWLGEARPDPRGLMEMAMNLCRTTQIGYFAFTRDLTVSLKEYRELKPVHPDRGATAGTSPAADRADA
;
A
#
# COMPACT_ATOMS: atom_id res chain seq x y z
N LYS A 1 -13.33 6.82 -14.16
CA LYS A 1 -13.64 8.23 -13.83
C LYS A 1 -14.68 8.34 -12.73
N SER A 2 -15.95 7.94 -12.93
CA SER A 2 -17.01 8.01 -11.89
C SER A 2 -16.62 7.44 -10.50
N LEU A 3 -15.96 6.28 -10.44
CA LEU A 3 -15.49 5.73 -9.15
C LEU A 3 -14.45 6.62 -8.44
N MET A 4 -13.62 7.35 -9.20
CA MET A 4 -12.68 8.30 -8.62
C MET A 4 -13.38 9.56 -8.12
N ASP A 5 -14.44 10.02 -8.79
CA ASP A 5 -15.28 11.12 -8.28
C ASP A 5 -15.88 10.74 -6.93
N ILE A 6 -16.41 9.51 -6.81
CA ILE A 6 -16.95 8.99 -5.54
C ILE A 6 -15.85 8.94 -4.46
N ALA A 7 -14.64 8.49 -4.81
CA ALA A 7 -13.51 8.49 -3.86
C ALA A 7 -13.19 9.91 -3.36
N VAL A 8 -13.25 10.92 -4.23
CA VAL A 8 -13.05 12.32 -3.85
C VAL A 8 -14.15 12.83 -2.92
N ASP A 9 -15.42 12.49 -3.18
CA ASP A 9 -16.51 12.87 -2.29
C ASP A 9 -16.34 12.25 -0.89
N LEU A 10 -15.90 10.98 -0.82
CA LEU A 10 -15.54 10.35 0.45
C LEU A 10 -14.38 11.08 1.15
N TYR A 11 -13.36 11.53 0.42
CA TYR A 11 -12.28 12.33 1.01
C TYR A 11 -12.76 13.68 1.54
N ARG A 12 -13.68 14.35 0.85
CA ARG A 12 -14.27 15.60 1.34
C ARG A 12 -15.04 15.40 2.65
N ILE A 13 -15.79 14.30 2.75
CA ILE A 13 -16.47 13.92 3.98
C ILE A 13 -15.45 13.68 5.10
N LYS A 14 -14.40 12.89 4.85
CA LYS A 14 -13.34 12.63 5.84
C LYS A 14 -12.62 13.91 6.28
N ARG A 15 -12.27 14.80 5.34
CA ARG A 15 -11.63 16.10 5.63
C ARG A 15 -12.52 16.96 6.52
N ARG A 16 -13.83 17.00 6.26
CA ARG A 16 -14.79 17.70 7.12
C ARG A 16 -14.80 17.12 8.54
N TRP A 17 -14.84 15.80 8.68
CA TRP A 17 -14.78 15.14 9.99
C TRP A 17 -13.49 15.44 10.74
N MET A 18 -12.34 15.38 10.07
CA MET A 18 -11.05 15.72 10.67
C MET A 18 -11.01 17.17 11.18
N SER A 19 -11.54 18.12 10.40
CA SER A 19 -11.66 19.52 10.82
C SER A 19 -12.51 19.69 12.08
N LEU A 20 -13.64 18.96 12.18
CA LEU A 20 -14.49 18.96 13.38
C LEU A 20 -13.77 18.36 14.58
N ILE A 21 -13.08 17.23 14.41
CA ILE A 21 -12.30 16.60 15.48
C ILE A 21 -11.18 17.54 15.97
N ARG A 22 -10.51 18.24 15.05
CA ARG A 22 -9.49 19.26 15.36
C ARG A 22 -10.08 20.41 16.18
N ALA A 23 -11.18 20.99 15.70
CA ALA A 23 -11.82 22.14 16.34
C ALA A 23 -12.33 21.81 17.76
N ASN A 24 -12.68 20.56 18.02
CA ASN A 24 -13.13 20.09 19.33
C ASN A 24 -12.00 19.56 20.22
N GLY A 25 -10.73 19.77 19.86
CA GLY A 25 -9.58 19.36 20.68
C GLY A 25 -9.41 17.84 20.81
N ARG A 26 -10.02 17.05 19.92
CA ARG A 26 -10.04 15.57 19.98
C ARG A 26 -8.84 14.90 19.28
N MET A 27 -7.86 15.69 18.86
CA MET A 27 -6.57 15.24 18.31
C MET A 27 -5.39 15.83 19.09
N PRO A 28 -5.33 15.66 20.43
CA PRO A 28 -4.39 16.39 21.26
C PRO A 28 -2.92 16.09 20.90
N PHE A 29 -2.58 14.84 20.56
CA PHE A 29 -1.23 14.45 20.15
C PHE A 29 -0.83 15.06 18.79
N ALA A 30 -1.67 14.89 17.77
CA ALA A 30 -1.39 15.39 16.43
C ALA A 30 -1.27 16.93 16.39
N MET A 31 -1.97 17.62 17.29
CA MET A 31 -1.99 19.08 17.37
C MET A 31 -0.91 19.64 18.32
N GLN A 32 -0.03 18.80 18.87
CA GLN A 32 1.05 19.28 19.73
C GLN A 32 2.03 20.15 18.94
N ARG A 33 2.56 21.15 19.63
CA ARG A 33 3.69 21.96 19.17
C ARG A 33 4.83 21.77 20.16
N PRO A 34 5.75 20.80 19.89
CA PRO A 34 6.89 20.53 20.75
C PRO A 34 7.69 21.81 21.00
N LYS A 35 8.21 21.98 22.23
CA LYS A 35 9.12 23.08 22.53
C LYS A 35 10.54 22.66 22.16
N ASP A 36 11.26 23.55 21.49
CA ASP A 36 12.68 23.40 21.27
C ASP A 36 13.40 23.45 22.65
N PRO A 37 14.22 22.45 23.00
CA PRO A 37 14.90 22.40 24.29
C PRO A 37 16.00 23.45 24.45
N ASN A 38 16.52 24.02 23.35
CA ASN A 38 17.60 25.01 23.36
C ASN A 38 17.06 26.44 23.35
N THR A 39 15.96 26.71 22.64
CA THR A 39 15.39 28.06 22.50
C THR A 39 14.11 28.28 23.32
N GLY A 40 13.44 27.21 23.76
CA GLY A 40 12.15 27.26 24.46
C GLY A 40 10.95 27.60 23.57
N GLU A 41 11.17 27.90 22.29
CA GLU A 41 10.14 28.25 21.33
C GLU A 41 9.32 27.02 20.90
N ARG A 42 8.04 27.24 20.58
CA ARG A 42 7.17 26.16 20.08
C ARG A 42 7.38 25.96 18.58
N GLY A 43 7.78 24.75 18.21
CA GLY A 43 7.91 24.31 16.83
C GLY A 43 6.59 24.24 16.06
N ALA A 44 6.65 23.68 14.85
CA ALA A 44 5.48 23.40 14.02
C ALA A 44 4.52 22.43 14.72
N VAL A 45 3.28 22.38 14.23
CA VAL A 45 2.32 21.37 14.66
C VAL A 45 2.83 19.99 14.24
N ALA A 46 2.71 19.00 15.12
CA ALA A 46 3.25 17.66 14.90
C ALA A 46 2.70 16.98 13.63
N VAL A 47 1.45 17.29 13.25
CA VAL A 47 0.82 16.81 12.02
C VAL A 47 0.29 17.98 11.21
N ASP A 48 0.79 18.12 9.99
CA ASP A 48 0.23 19.00 8.98
C ASP A 48 -0.98 18.33 8.31
N LEU A 49 -2.18 18.79 8.67
CA LEU A 49 -3.42 18.29 8.05
C LEU A 49 -3.71 18.91 6.68
N GLU A 50 -3.07 20.03 6.36
CA GLU A 50 -3.27 20.74 5.10
C GLU A 50 -2.42 20.14 3.99
N GLY A 51 -1.20 19.73 4.31
CA GLY A 51 -0.27 19.02 3.43
C GLY A 51 -0.57 17.53 3.21
N LEU A 52 -1.70 17.00 3.71
CA LEU A 52 -2.04 15.60 3.53
C LEU A 52 -2.31 15.26 2.06
N VAL A 53 -1.75 14.13 1.63
CA VAL A 53 -1.99 13.53 0.32
C VAL A 53 -3.13 12.51 0.42
N TYR A 54 -4.10 12.64 -0.48
CA TYR A 54 -5.27 11.77 -0.59
C TYR A 54 -5.00 10.71 -1.64
N THR A 55 -4.85 9.47 -1.20
CA THR A 55 -4.35 8.40 -2.06
C THR A 55 -5.47 7.54 -2.61
N ILE A 56 -5.61 7.46 -3.94
CA ILE A 56 -6.49 6.48 -4.60
C ILE A 56 -5.66 5.22 -4.90
N GLY A 57 -6.01 4.11 -4.24
CA GLY A 57 -5.35 2.83 -4.40
C GLY A 57 -5.86 2.05 -5.62
N VAL A 58 -4.96 1.32 -6.29
CA VAL A 58 -5.32 0.33 -7.31
C VAL A 58 -4.92 -1.08 -6.90
N VAL A 59 -5.71 -2.07 -7.30
CA VAL A 59 -5.46 -3.50 -7.10
C VAL A 59 -6.05 -4.27 -8.29
N GLY A 60 -5.43 -5.39 -8.66
CA GLY A 60 -5.95 -6.29 -9.66
C GLY A 60 -5.73 -5.83 -11.11
N VAL A 61 -4.72 -5.01 -11.41
CA VAL A 61 -4.47 -4.54 -12.79
C VAL A 61 -4.13 -5.72 -13.71
N ASN A 62 -3.41 -6.72 -13.19
CA ASN A 62 -3.11 -7.95 -13.94
C ASN A 62 -4.38 -8.71 -14.32
N GLU A 63 -5.30 -8.88 -13.38
CA GLU A 63 -6.56 -9.60 -13.62
C GLU A 63 -7.50 -8.79 -14.51
N MET A 64 -7.50 -7.46 -14.38
CA MET A 64 -8.24 -6.56 -15.28
C MET A 64 -7.80 -6.75 -16.74
N VAL A 65 -6.50 -6.70 -17.04
CA VAL A 65 -6.04 -6.87 -18.43
C VAL A 65 -6.23 -8.29 -18.93
N GLN A 66 -6.10 -9.28 -18.06
CA GLN A 66 -6.39 -10.67 -18.41
C GLN A 66 -7.86 -10.86 -18.77
N HIS A 67 -8.78 -10.23 -18.05
CA HIS A 67 -10.20 -10.28 -18.36
C HIS A 67 -10.51 -9.70 -19.75
N PHE A 68 -9.91 -8.56 -20.11
CA PHE A 68 -10.17 -7.90 -21.40
C PHE A 68 -9.46 -8.52 -22.59
N THR A 69 -8.28 -9.12 -22.39
CA THR A 69 -7.41 -9.55 -23.49
C THR A 69 -7.16 -11.06 -23.54
N GLY A 70 -7.58 -11.78 -22.50
CA GLY A 70 -7.23 -13.19 -22.30
C GLY A 70 -5.81 -13.42 -21.79
N HIS A 71 -4.99 -12.36 -21.67
CA HIS A 71 -3.56 -12.45 -21.36
C HIS A 71 -3.18 -11.59 -20.17
N GLN A 72 -2.28 -12.10 -19.32
CA GLN A 72 -1.69 -11.38 -18.22
C GLN A 72 -0.69 -10.32 -18.69
N LEU A 73 -0.28 -9.44 -17.77
CA LEU A 73 0.66 -8.33 -18.06
C LEU A 73 1.94 -8.76 -18.77
N HIS A 74 2.44 -9.96 -18.45
CA HIS A 74 3.70 -10.49 -18.95
C HIS A 74 3.56 -11.36 -20.20
N GLU A 75 2.34 -11.70 -20.61
CA GLU A 75 2.06 -12.66 -21.67
C GLU A 75 1.84 -11.97 -23.03
N SER A 76 1.34 -10.73 -23.04
CA SER A 76 0.99 -10.00 -24.27
C SER A 76 1.37 -8.53 -24.20
N LYS A 77 1.89 -8.00 -25.33
CA LYS A 77 2.15 -6.55 -25.48
C LYS A 77 0.86 -5.75 -25.48
N GLU A 78 -0.24 -6.32 -25.98
CA GLU A 78 -1.57 -5.72 -26.01
C GLU A 78 -2.13 -5.58 -24.59
N ALA A 79 -2.01 -6.64 -23.77
CA ALA A 79 -2.36 -6.60 -22.35
C ALA A 79 -1.54 -5.54 -21.59
N PHE A 80 -0.23 -5.52 -21.82
CA PHE A 80 0.65 -4.51 -21.21
C PHE A 80 0.29 -3.07 -21.62
N ARG A 81 0.06 -2.81 -22.91
CA ARG A 81 -0.38 -1.49 -23.41
C ARG A 81 -1.71 -1.07 -22.81
N LEU A 82 -2.66 -2.00 -22.65
CA LEU A 82 -3.95 -1.73 -22.02
C LEU A 82 -3.77 -1.29 -20.56
N ALA A 83 -2.92 -1.99 -19.79
CA ALA A 83 -2.61 -1.60 -18.42
C ALA A 83 -1.99 -0.21 -18.35
N VAL A 84 -0.94 0.06 -19.14
CA VAL A 84 -0.27 1.37 -19.15
C VAL A 84 -1.26 2.48 -19.50
N ARG A 85 -2.09 2.28 -20.53
CA ARG A 85 -3.12 3.24 -20.92
C ARG A 85 -4.13 3.48 -19.79
N ALA A 86 -4.70 2.43 -19.21
CA ALA A 86 -5.68 2.56 -18.14
C ALA A 86 -5.10 3.31 -16.93
N MET A 87 -3.90 2.94 -16.50
CA MET A 87 -3.22 3.58 -15.37
C MET A 87 -2.87 5.05 -15.66
N THR A 88 -2.43 5.37 -16.88
CA THR A 88 -2.12 6.75 -17.28
C THR A 88 -3.37 7.63 -17.29
N GLU A 89 -4.50 7.11 -17.79
CA GLU A 89 -5.78 7.83 -17.77
C GLU A 89 -6.29 8.11 -16.35
N LEU A 90 -6.10 7.16 -15.43
CA LEU A 90 -6.42 7.36 -14.01
C LEU A 90 -5.50 8.40 -13.37
N GLU A 91 -4.20 8.37 -13.68
CA GLU A 91 -3.22 9.34 -13.20
C GLU A 91 -3.57 10.76 -13.66
N MET A 92 -3.81 10.95 -14.96
CA MET A 92 -4.20 12.24 -15.52
C MET A 92 -5.49 12.77 -14.88
N TYR A 93 -6.47 11.89 -14.70
CA TYR A 93 -7.73 12.27 -14.06
C TYR A 93 -7.58 12.58 -12.57
N SER A 94 -6.66 11.90 -11.86
CA SER A 94 -6.33 12.23 -10.47
C SER A 94 -5.76 13.64 -10.35
N ARG A 95 -4.94 14.09 -11.30
CA ARG A 95 -4.43 15.47 -11.37
C ARG A 95 -5.53 16.49 -11.65
N GLU A 96 -6.47 16.17 -12.51
CA GLU A 96 -7.65 17.01 -12.77
C GLU A 96 -8.49 17.19 -11.50
N LEU A 97 -8.79 16.08 -10.81
CA LEU A 97 -9.52 16.09 -9.54
C LEU A 97 -8.76 16.86 -8.45
N SER A 98 -7.43 16.70 -8.40
CA SER A 98 -6.56 17.38 -7.46
C SER A 98 -6.70 18.90 -7.59
N LYS A 99 -6.60 19.41 -8.83
CA LYS A 99 -6.80 20.84 -9.15
C LYS A 99 -8.23 21.30 -8.86
N LYS A 100 -9.23 20.54 -9.30
CA LYS A 100 -10.65 20.88 -9.17
C LYS A 100 -11.10 21.02 -7.72
N HIS A 101 -10.56 20.18 -6.84
CA HIS A 101 -10.99 20.10 -5.44
C HIS A 101 -10.01 20.76 -4.45
N ASN A 102 -8.89 21.30 -4.94
CA ASN A 102 -7.82 21.85 -4.11
C ASN A 102 -7.38 20.87 -3.01
N MET A 103 -7.05 19.65 -3.44
CA MET A 103 -6.64 18.53 -2.61
C MET A 103 -5.50 17.81 -3.32
N THR A 104 -4.39 17.56 -2.64
CA THR A 104 -3.30 16.78 -3.24
C THR A 104 -3.74 15.32 -3.37
N ILE A 105 -4.20 14.91 -4.55
CA ILE A 105 -4.62 13.54 -4.83
C ILE A 105 -3.49 12.83 -5.58
N ALA A 106 -3.14 11.63 -5.14
CA ALA A 106 -2.13 10.79 -5.79
C ALA A 106 -2.68 9.39 -6.07
N LEU A 107 -2.25 8.80 -7.18
CA LEU A 107 -2.52 7.41 -7.51
C LEU A 107 -1.42 6.55 -6.88
N ALA A 108 -1.78 5.57 -6.05
CA ALA A 108 -0.80 4.72 -5.40
C ALA A 108 -1.11 3.24 -5.54
N ARG A 109 -0.06 2.44 -5.36
CA ARG A 109 -0.17 1.04 -5.01
C ARG A 109 -0.16 0.97 -3.48
N THR A 110 -1.35 1.01 -2.90
CA THR A 110 -1.54 0.75 -1.48
C THR A 110 -1.18 -0.70 -1.15
N PRO A 111 -0.57 -0.99 0.01
CA PRO A 111 -0.55 -2.35 0.55
C PRO A 111 -1.98 -2.90 0.53
N ALA A 112 -2.17 -4.02 -0.18
CA ALA A 112 -3.48 -4.59 -0.44
C ALA A 112 -3.61 -6.00 0.14
N GLU A 113 -2.86 -6.30 1.21
CA GLU A 113 -2.74 -7.63 1.81
C GLU A 113 -4.12 -8.24 2.10
N THR A 114 -5.04 -7.45 2.65
CA THR A 114 -6.43 -7.88 2.90
C THR A 114 -7.38 -7.49 1.77
N THR A 115 -7.11 -6.40 1.07
CA THR A 115 -8.02 -5.85 0.05
C THR A 115 -8.06 -6.72 -1.21
N GLY A 116 -6.91 -7.24 -1.64
CA GLY A 116 -6.83 -8.12 -2.82
C GLY A 116 -7.63 -9.41 -2.65
N GLN A 117 -7.57 -10.03 -1.47
CA GLN A 117 -8.41 -11.17 -1.12
C GLN A 117 -9.88 -10.75 -1.02
N ARG A 118 -10.18 -9.68 -0.27
CA ARG A 118 -11.56 -9.23 -0.06
C ARG A 118 -12.30 -8.95 -1.38
N PHE A 119 -11.64 -8.34 -2.36
CA PHE A 119 -12.24 -8.09 -3.67
C PHE A 119 -12.44 -9.38 -4.47
N ALA A 120 -11.45 -10.27 -4.49
CA ALA A 120 -11.61 -11.59 -5.13
C ALA A 120 -12.76 -12.40 -4.52
N VAL A 121 -12.88 -12.40 -3.19
CA VAL A 121 -13.99 -13.05 -2.47
C VAL A 121 -15.33 -12.39 -2.77
N ALA A 122 -15.41 -11.06 -2.80
CA ALA A 122 -16.64 -10.35 -3.10
C ALA A 122 -17.13 -10.64 -4.53
N ASP A 123 -16.23 -10.64 -5.52
CA ASP A 123 -16.56 -10.96 -6.90
C ASP A 123 -16.93 -12.44 -7.07
N LEU A 124 -16.32 -13.34 -6.29
CA LEU A 124 -16.68 -14.75 -6.27
C LEU A 124 -18.08 -14.99 -5.66
N LEU A 125 -18.46 -14.23 -4.63
CA LEU A 125 -19.76 -14.36 -3.96
C LEU A 125 -20.91 -13.83 -4.82
N ASP A 126 -20.70 -12.80 -5.62
CA ASP A 126 -21.71 -12.22 -6.50
C ASP A 126 -21.90 -13.05 -7.78
N GLU A 127 -23.09 -13.63 -7.96
CA GLU A 127 -23.41 -14.47 -9.13
C GLU A 127 -23.22 -13.76 -10.47
N ARG A 128 -23.33 -12.42 -10.51
CA ARG A 128 -23.12 -11.64 -11.74
C ARG A 128 -21.67 -11.61 -12.17
N PHE A 129 -20.74 -11.78 -11.23
CA PHE A 129 -19.30 -11.65 -11.45
C PHE A 129 -18.55 -12.98 -11.31
N ARG A 130 -19.11 -13.96 -10.61
CA ARG A 130 -18.48 -15.25 -10.28
C ARG A 130 -17.79 -15.91 -11.48
N ASP A 131 -18.51 -16.09 -12.58
CA ASP A 131 -17.97 -16.77 -13.79
C ASP A 131 -16.83 -15.99 -14.44
N HIS A 132 -16.83 -14.67 -14.32
CA HIS A 132 -15.77 -13.81 -14.82
C HIS A 132 -14.55 -13.81 -13.90
N ALA A 133 -14.80 -13.78 -12.59
CA ALA A 133 -13.78 -13.76 -11.56
C ALA A 133 -12.98 -15.08 -11.55
N LEU A 134 -13.66 -16.23 -11.65
CA LEU A 134 -13.03 -17.56 -11.70
C LEU A 134 -12.01 -17.72 -12.84
N LYS A 135 -12.12 -16.93 -13.92
CA LYS A 135 -11.18 -16.98 -15.06
C LYS A 135 -9.86 -16.27 -14.78
N VAL A 136 -9.82 -15.35 -13.82
CA VAL A 136 -8.68 -14.43 -13.63
C VAL A 136 -8.10 -14.44 -12.22
N ILE A 137 -8.90 -14.76 -11.20
CA ILE A 137 -8.49 -14.86 -9.80
C ILE A 137 -7.21 -15.71 -9.66
N LYS A 138 -6.29 -15.29 -8.78
CA LYS A 138 -5.08 -16.02 -8.42
C LYS A 138 -5.27 -16.81 -7.13
N GLY A 139 -4.38 -17.76 -6.89
CA GLY A 139 -4.48 -18.68 -5.77
C GLY A 139 -5.20 -19.98 -6.15
N ASP A 140 -5.90 -20.57 -5.21
CA ASP A 140 -6.56 -21.87 -5.32
C ASP A 140 -8.08 -21.69 -5.37
N ALA A 141 -8.62 -21.53 -6.58
CA ALA A 141 -10.03 -21.29 -6.81
C ALA A 141 -10.90 -22.51 -6.45
N ASP A 142 -10.42 -23.72 -6.73
CA ASP A 142 -11.16 -24.96 -6.43
C ASP A 142 -11.34 -25.12 -4.92
N LYS A 143 -10.26 -24.96 -4.15
CA LYS A 143 -10.33 -24.97 -2.69
C LYS A 143 -11.17 -23.82 -2.14
N ALA A 144 -11.13 -22.64 -2.76
CA ALA A 144 -11.98 -21.53 -2.35
C ALA A 144 -13.46 -21.86 -2.55
N LEU A 145 -13.84 -22.51 -3.65
CA LEU A 145 -15.21 -22.98 -3.90
C LEU A 145 -15.66 -24.01 -2.85
N ASP A 146 -14.80 -24.96 -2.49
CA ASP A 146 -15.09 -25.96 -1.44
C ASP A 146 -15.30 -25.31 -0.06
N MET A 147 -14.62 -24.20 0.20
CA MET A 147 -14.71 -23.45 1.46
C MET A 147 -15.84 -22.39 1.47
N LEU A 148 -16.50 -22.13 0.34
CA LEU A 148 -17.55 -21.11 0.26
C LEU A 148 -18.67 -21.38 1.27
N GLY A 149 -19.11 -20.31 1.94
CA GLY A 149 -20.15 -20.38 2.97
C GLY A 149 -19.65 -20.80 4.35
N THR A 150 -18.40 -21.26 4.49
CA THR A 150 -17.79 -21.60 5.79
C THR A 150 -16.92 -20.47 6.35
N THR A 151 -16.18 -19.78 5.48
CA THR A 151 -15.29 -18.67 5.84
C THR A 151 -15.16 -17.68 4.68
N LEU A 152 -14.75 -16.45 5.00
CA LEU A 152 -14.34 -15.44 4.01
C LEU A 152 -12.82 -15.40 3.83
N ASP A 153 -12.06 -16.11 4.65
CA ASP A 153 -10.62 -16.29 4.48
C ASP A 153 -10.37 -17.42 3.48
N LEU A 154 -10.49 -17.08 2.19
CA LEU A 154 -10.36 -18.00 1.07
C LEU A 154 -8.96 -17.88 0.45
N PRO A 155 -8.35 -18.98 -0.06
CA PRO A 155 -7.01 -18.98 -0.62
C PRO A 155 -6.93 -18.36 -2.02
N ILE A 156 -7.60 -17.23 -2.23
CA ILE A 156 -7.72 -16.51 -3.50
C ILE A 156 -7.41 -15.04 -3.34
N TYR A 157 -6.89 -14.41 -4.40
CA TYR A 157 -6.55 -13.00 -4.37
C TYR A 157 -6.48 -12.38 -5.77
N TYR A 158 -6.60 -11.05 -5.81
CA TYR A 158 -6.14 -10.24 -6.93
C TYR A 158 -4.72 -9.71 -6.71
N THR A 159 -3.95 -9.62 -7.79
CA THR A 159 -2.55 -9.20 -7.75
C THR A 159 -2.45 -7.74 -7.32
N ASN A 160 -1.49 -7.42 -6.45
CA ASN A 160 -1.37 -6.08 -5.87
C ASN A 160 -0.99 -5.02 -6.93
N GLY A 161 -1.74 -3.91 -6.98
CA GLY A 161 -1.62 -2.83 -7.96
C GLY A 161 -1.23 -3.29 -9.36
N THR A 162 -0.07 -2.85 -9.82
CA THR A 162 0.46 -3.07 -11.17
C THR A 162 1.52 -4.18 -11.24
N HIS A 163 1.63 -5.01 -10.21
CA HIS A 163 2.63 -6.07 -10.18
C HIS A 163 2.33 -7.16 -11.21
N VAL A 164 3.40 -7.77 -11.70
CA VAL A 164 3.28 -9.09 -12.32
C VAL A 164 2.98 -10.08 -11.21
N THR A 165 2.07 -11.03 -11.43
CA THR A 165 1.73 -12.02 -10.39
C THR A 165 2.99 -12.72 -9.85
N PRO A 166 3.09 -12.98 -8.52
CA PRO A 166 4.26 -13.65 -7.94
C PRO A 166 4.58 -15.00 -8.59
N ALA A 167 3.55 -15.74 -9.01
CA ALA A 167 3.67 -17.05 -9.64
C ALA A 167 4.04 -17.00 -11.14
N ALA A 168 4.19 -15.81 -11.74
CA ALA A 168 4.48 -15.68 -13.17
C ALA A 168 5.85 -16.31 -13.51
N PRO A 169 5.93 -17.18 -14.53
CA PRO A 169 7.17 -17.85 -14.94
C PRO A 169 8.04 -16.92 -15.80
N VAL A 170 8.43 -15.77 -15.25
CA VAL A 170 9.25 -14.76 -15.94
C VAL A 170 10.56 -14.50 -15.22
N SER A 171 11.59 -14.17 -15.98
CA SER A 171 12.87 -13.76 -15.41
C SER A 171 12.73 -12.46 -14.62
N LEU A 172 13.65 -12.25 -13.68
CA LEU A 172 13.73 -10.99 -12.92
C LEU A 172 13.88 -9.79 -13.85
N THR A 173 14.72 -9.88 -14.89
CA THR A 173 14.88 -8.82 -15.89
C THR A 173 13.56 -8.50 -16.56
N LYS A 174 12.78 -9.51 -16.95
CA LYS A 174 11.48 -9.28 -17.57
C LYS A 174 10.49 -8.60 -16.62
N ARG A 175 10.52 -8.99 -15.34
CA ARG A 175 9.70 -8.37 -14.30
C ARG A 175 10.09 -6.90 -14.11
N ILE A 176 11.39 -6.57 -14.11
CA ILE A 176 11.90 -5.20 -14.06
C ILE A 176 11.39 -4.38 -15.25
N GLU A 177 11.51 -4.90 -16.47
CA GLU A 177 11.05 -4.24 -17.71
C GLU A 177 9.55 -3.92 -17.71
N ILE A 178 8.74 -4.72 -17.04
CA ILE A 178 7.29 -4.50 -16.94
C ILE A 178 6.99 -3.52 -15.82
N GLU A 179 7.48 -3.79 -14.61
CA GLU A 179 7.04 -3.08 -13.41
C GLU A 179 7.62 -1.67 -13.31
N HIS A 180 8.85 -1.42 -13.82
CA HIS A 180 9.45 -0.08 -13.76
C HIS A 180 8.63 0.98 -14.51
N ILE A 181 7.87 0.60 -15.55
CA ILE A 181 7.05 1.52 -16.34
C ILE A 181 5.90 2.13 -15.50
N PHE A 182 5.45 1.44 -14.46
CA PHE A 182 4.36 1.92 -13.62
C PHE A 182 4.81 2.86 -12.48
N PHE A 183 6.10 2.91 -12.15
CA PHE A 183 6.62 3.83 -11.11
C PHE A 183 6.30 5.30 -11.35
N PRO A 184 6.52 5.88 -12.56
CA PRO A 184 6.15 7.26 -12.82
C PRO A 184 4.63 7.51 -12.93
N ILE A 185 3.82 6.44 -13.07
CA ILE A 185 2.36 6.54 -13.18
C ILE A 185 1.69 6.46 -11.80
N VAL A 186 2.30 5.74 -10.87
CA VAL A 186 1.76 5.43 -9.54
C VAL A 186 2.65 6.08 -8.47
N ASP A 187 2.73 7.41 -8.52
CA ASP A 187 3.67 8.24 -7.77
C ASP A 187 3.31 8.43 -6.29
N GLY A 188 2.07 8.12 -5.89
CA GLY A 188 1.61 8.12 -4.50
C GLY A 188 2.18 6.97 -3.66
N GLY A 189 2.99 6.09 -4.25
CA GLY A 189 3.70 5.01 -3.58
C GLY A 189 3.66 3.71 -4.39
N ASN A 190 4.84 3.14 -4.67
CA ASN A 190 5.01 1.85 -5.35
C ASN A 190 6.26 1.14 -4.80
N ILE A 191 6.32 -0.20 -4.83
CA ILE A 191 7.53 -0.97 -4.48
C ILE A 191 7.79 -2.02 -5.55
N PHE A 192 9.05 -2.40 -5.70
CA PHE A 192 9.47 -3.57 -6.46
C PHE A 192 10.07 -4.63 -5.53
N HIS A 193 9.59 -5.87 -5.60
CA HIS A 193 10.13 -6.98 -4.81
C HIS A 193 11.10 -7.82 -5.65
N VAL A 194 12.32 -7.99 -5.13
CA VAL A 194 13.31 -8.94 -5.66
C VAL A 194 13.37 -10.13 -4.72
N TRP A 195 12.80 -11.27 -5.11
CA TRP A 195 12.86 -12.50 -4.33
C TRP A 195 14.21 -13.19 -4.52
N LEU A 196 14.91 -13.44 -3.42
CA LEU A 196 16.22 -14.10 -3.42
C LEU A 196 16.05 -15.58 -3.08
N GLY A 197 16.42 -16.46 -4.01
CA GLY A 197 16.42 -17.91 -3.78
C GLY A 197 17.67 -18.42 -3.05
N GLU A 198 18.72 -17.61 -2.96
CA GLU A 198 19.98 -17.99 -2.32
C GLU A 198 19.91 -17.77 -0.80
N ALA A 199 20.38 -18.75 -0.03
CA ALA A 199 20.45 -18.63 1.43
C ALA A 199 21.40 -17.51 1.90
N ARG A 200 22.47 -17.26 1.15
CA ARG A 200 23.50 -16.24 1.44
C ARG A 200 23.92 -15.51 0.15
N PRO A 201 23.15 -14.51 -0.28
CA PRO A 201 23.49 -13.73 -1.48
C PRO A 201 24.79 -12.94 -1.28
N ASP A 202 25.62 -12.82 -2.31
CA ASP A 202 26.86 -12.04 -2.27
C ASP A 202 26.55 -10.54 -2.07
N PRO A 203 27.05 -9.89 -1.01
CA PRO A 203 26.76 -8.48 -0.74
C PRO A 203 27.19 -7.53 -1.88
N ARG A 204 28.28 -7.84 -2.60
CA ARG A 204 28.75 -7.01 -3.71
C ARG A 204 27.81 -7.12 -4.90
N GLY A 205 27.39 -8.33 -5.26
CA GLY A 205 26.38 -8.56 -6.30
C GLY A 205 25.06 -7.84 -6.00
N LEU A 206 24.59 -7.88 -4.75
CA LEU A 206 23.38 -7.14 -4.34
C LEU A 206 23.55 -5.62 -4.49
N MET A 207 24.71 -5.09 -4.09
CA MET A 207 25.02 -3.66 -4.23
C MET A 207 25.08 -3.24 -5.70
N GLU A 208 25.74 -4.03 -6.54
CA GLU A 208 25.84 -3.76 -7.97
C GLU A 208 24.47 -3.79 -8.64
N MET A 209 23.65 -4.80 -8.33
CA MET A 209 22.28 -4.89 -8.82
C MET A 209 21.44 -3.69 -8.36
N ALA A 210 21.50 -3.33 -7.08
CA ALA A 210 20.79 -2.16 -6.55
C ALA A 210 21.18 -0.88 -7.28
N MET A 211 22.48 -0.64 -7.47
CA MET A 211 22.97 0.52 -8.21
C MET A 211 22.54 0.49 -9.68
N ASN A 212 22.51 -0.68 -10.30
CA ASN A 212 22.04 -0.83 -11.67
C ASN A 212 20.54 -0.51 -11.79
N LEU A 213 19.70 -1.00 -10.87
CA LEU A 213 18.28 -0.67 -10.81
C LEU A 213 18.07 0.85 -10.71
N CYS A 214 18.78 1.52 -9.80
CA CYS A 214 18.67 2.97 -9.62
C CYS A 214 19.12 3.78 -10.84
N ARG A 215 20.10 3.30 -11.61
CA ARG A 215 20.67 4.04 -12.76
C ARG A 215 19.94 3.80 -14.08
N THR A 216 19.36 2.62 -14.25
CA THR A 216 18.86 2.15 -15.56
C THR A 216 17.35 2.00 -15.62
N THR A 217 16.66 2.14 -14.49
CA THR A 217 15.20 1.96 -14.39
C THR A 217 14.55 3.12 -13.66
N GLN A 218 13.21 3.16 -13.68
CA GLN A 218 12.41 4.16 -12.95
C GLN A 218 12.02 3.68 -11.54
N ILE A 219 12.59 2.56 -11.08
CA ILE A 219 12.25 1.97 -9.78
C ILE A 219 12.78 2.88 -8.67
N GLY A 220 11.89 3.60 -7.99
CA GLY A 220 12.21 4.51 -6.90
C GLY A 220 12.25 3.86 -5.51
N TYR A 221 11.66 2.67 -5.36
CA TYR A 221 11.61 1.95 -4.08
C TYR A 221 11.54 0.44 -4.34
N PHE A 222 12.46 -0.32 -3.73
CA PHE A 222 12.55 -1.76 -3.88
C PHE A 222 13.06 -2.45 -2.62
N ALA A 223 12.79 -3.75 -2.53
CA ALA A 223 13.27 -4.59 -1.44
C ALA A 223 13.83 -5.91 -1.97
N PHE A 224 15.01 -6.28 -1.47
CA PHE A 224 15.49 -7.65 -1.55
C PHE A 224 14.79 -8.48 -0.50
N THR A 225 13.94 -9.41 -0.93
CA THR A 225 13.09 -10.23 -0.07
C THR A 225 13.71 -11.62 0.05
N ARG A 226 13.90 -12.07 1.29
CA ARG A 226 14.44 -13.39 1.63
C ARG A 226 13.38 -14.20 2.35
N ASP A 227 13.43 -15.52 2.16
CA ASP A 227 12.67 -16.44 2.99
C ASP A 227 13.36 -16.61 4.34
N LEU A 228 12.65 -16.30 5.42
CA LEU A 228 13.14 -16.42 6.80
C LEU A 228 12.39 -17.57 7.47
N THR A 229 13.12 -18.64 7.80
CA THR A 229 12.60 -19.74 8.63
C THR A 229 13.02 -19.52 10.07
N VAL A 230 12.07 -19.54 11.00
CA VAL A 230 12.31 -19.39 12.44
C VAL A 230 11.92 -20.66 13.19
N SER A 231 12.78 -21.15 14.08
CA SER A 231 12.47 -22.26 14.97
C SER A 231 11.59 -21.78 16.12
N LEU A 232 10.42 -22.41 16.31
CA LEU A 232 9.53 -22.07 17.43
C LEU A 232 10.16 -22.38 18.81
N LYS A 233 11.20 -23.21 18.87
CA LYS A 233 11.91 -23.55 20.12
C LYS A 233 12.95 -22.50 20.54
N GLU A 234 13.53 -21.82 19.56
CA GLU A 234 14.62 -20.84 19.76
C GLU A 234 14.18 -19.40 19.47
N TYR A 235 12.93 -19.22 19.00
CA TYR A 235 12.32 -17.92 18.85
C TYR A 235 12.19 -17.24 20.21
N ARG A 236 13.06 -16.26 20.45
CA ARG A 236 12.89 -15.29 21.53
C ARG A 236 12.21 -14.07 20.93
N GLU A 237 10.93 -13.91 21.23
CA GLU A 237 10.27 -12.61 21.07
C GLU A 237 11.03 -11.61 21.95
N LEU A 238 11.78 -10.70 21.34
CA LEU A 238 12.40 -9.59 22.04
C LEU A 238 11.29 -8.63 22.46
N LYS A 239 10.60 -8.97 23.54
CA LYS A 239 9.70 -8.02 24.20
C LYS A 239 10.60 -6.90 24.74
N PRO A 240 10.41 -5.64 24.32
CA PRO A 240 11.12 -4.55 24.95
C PRO A 240 10.79 -4.63 26.44
N VAL A 241 11.83 -4.81 27.26
CA VAL A 241 11.72 -4.66 28.70
C VAL A 241 11.36 -3.21 28.90
N HIS A 242 10.08 -2.91 29.07
CA HIS A 242 9.71 -1.64 29.67
C HIS A 242 10.36 -1.66 31.05
N PRO A 243 11.31 -0.75 31.35
CA PRO A 243 11.79 -0.63 32.71
C PRO A 243 10.56 -0.42 33.58
N ASP A 244 10.51 -1.16 34.69
CA ASP A 244 9.42 -1.07 35.65
C ASP A 244 9.03 0.39 35.85
N ARG A 245 7.74 0.69 35.65
CA ARG A 245 7.15 1.97 36.07
C ARG A 245 7.21 2.00 37.59
N GLY A 246 8.38 2.33 38.12
CA GLY A 246 8.68 2.20 39.53
C GLY A 246 10.03 2.75 39.95
N ALA A 247 10.58 3.77 39.28
CA ALA A 247 11.73 4.53 39.82
C ALA A 247 11.96 5.92 39.21
N THR A 248 11.17 6.38 38.25
CA THR A 248 11.23 7.76 37.73
C THR A 248 9.82 8.32 37.54
N ALA A 249 9.06 8.37 38.63
CA ALA A 249 8.09 9.43 38.79
C ALA A 249 8.91 10.73 38.89
N GLY A 250 9.19 11.34 37.74
CA GLY A 250 9.60 12.73 37.70
C GLY A 250 8.58 13.50 38.51
N THR A 251 9.04 14.13 39.59
CA THR A 251 8.31 15.15 40.33
C THR A 251 7.73 16.12 39.32
N SER A 252 6.44 15.99 39.05
CA SER A 252 5.66 17.00 38.36
C SER A 252 5.42 18.10 39.39
N PRO A 253 5.97 19.32 39.23
CA PRO A 253 5.58 20.41 40.09
C PRO A 253 4.21 20.90 39.62
N ALA A 254 3.25 20.81 40.52
CA ALA A 254 1.98 21.53 40.54
C ALA A 254 0.93 21.17 39.48
N ALA A 255 0.15 20.14 39.80
CA ALA A 255 -1.27 20.08 39.45
C ALA A 255 -2.06 19.56 40.65
N ASP A 256 -1.96 20.28 41.78
CA ASP A 256 -2.91 20.18 42.89
C ASP A 256 -3.15 21.59 43.39
N ARG A 257 -4.31 22.16 43.03
CA ARG A 257 -5.19 23.03 43.82
C ARG A 257 -6.45 23.29 42.98
N ALA A 258 -7.35 22.31 43.00
CA ALA A 258 -8.77 22.60 42.89
C ALA A 258 -9.28 22.75 44.32
N ASP A 259 -9.63 23.98 44.70
CA ASP A 259 -10.54 24.31 45.79
C ASP A 259 -11.02 25.77 45.56
N ALA A 260 -12.36 25.92 45.55
CA ALA A 260 -13.20 27.11 45.28
C ALA A 260 -13.60 27.38 43.83
#